data_AF-A0A367FPL9-F1
#
_entry.id   AF-A0A367FPL9-F1
#
_cell.length_a   1.000
_cell.length_b   1.000
_cell.length_c   1.000
_cell.angle_alpha   90.00
_cell.angle_beta   90.00
_cell.angle_gamma   90.00
#
_symmetry.space_group_name_H-M   'P 1'
#
loop_
_entity.id
_entity.type
_entity.pdbx_description
1 polymer ?
#
loop_
_entity_poly.entity_id
_entity_poly.type
_entity_poly.pdbx_seq_one_letter_code
_entity_poly.pdbx_strand_id
1 'polypeptide(L)'
;MAFVLAVKPNGPWLITKNGSWLVTSTQQGALPLSFNTAVGLLPLLERPRETVEAEVEALRTEDTPDFAQVVRVVVEMELTALAPYWVPLAVDWIRVEEVPVFEGLLVALQQYRHISQRTRHQAKRLLKASRDAMASTDPRPRTPPPA
;
A
#
# COMPACT_ATOMS: atom_id res chain seq x y z
N MET A 1 6.36 -24.03 7.01
CA MET A 1 5.27 -24.19 6.03
C MET A 1 5.26 -22.93 5.17
N ALA A 2 5.11 -23.01 3.85
CA ALA A 2 5.15 -21.80 3.00
C ALA A 2 3.76 -21.16 2.93
N PHE A 3 3.68 -19.86 3.21
CA PHE A 3 2.48 -19.05 2.96
C PHE A 3 2.28 -18.91 1.45
N VAL A 4 1.04 -19.00 0.97
CA VAL A 4 0.71 -18.74 -0.44
C VAL A 4 -0.61 -18.00 -0.54
N LEU A 5 -0.56 -16.76 -1.03
CA LEU A 5 -1.73 -15.97 -1.40
C LEU A 5 -1.83 -15.90 -2.92
N ALA A 6 -2.98 -16.34 -3.45
CA ALA A 6 -3.26 -16.20 -4.87
C ALA A 6 -3.63 -14.77 -5.23
N VAL A 7 -2.86 -14.16 -6.13
CA VAL A 7 -3.18 -12.84 -6.70
C VAL A 7 -4.19 -13.01 -7.83
N LYS A 8 -4.03 -14.06 -8.64
CA LYS A 8 -4.98 -14.50 -9.68
C LYS A 8 -5.04 -16.03 -9.76
N PRO A 9 -6.14 -16.64 -10.22
CA PRO A 9 -6.32 -18.11 -10.27
C PRO A 9 -5.21 -18.87 -11.02
N ASN A 10 -4.56 -18.23 -12.01
CA ASN A 10 -3.43 -18.78 -12.78
C ASN A 10 -2.26 -17.78 -12.90
N GLY A 11 -2.23 -16.77 -12.02
CA GLY A 11 -1.28 -15.67 -12.11
C GLY A 11 -0.16 -15.78 -11.08
N PRO A 12 0.53 -14.66 -10.80
CA PRO A 12 1.55 -14.67 -9.77
C PRO A 12 0.96 -14.96 -8.39
N TRP A 13 1.77 -15.58 -7.54
CA TRP A 13 1.45 -15.80 -6.14
C TRP A 13 2.40 -14.98 -5.27
N LEU A 14 1.85 -14.45 -4.17
CA LEU A 14 2.65 -13.88 -3.10
C LEU A 14 2.89 -14.98 -2.07
N ILE A 15 4.15 -15.28 -1.79
CA ILE A 15 4.53 -16.36 -0.87
C ILE A 15 5.50 -15.88 0.20
N THR A 16 5.59 -16.60 1.31
CA THR A 16 6.67 -16.39 2.28
C THR A 16 7.65 -17.55 2.27
N LYS A 17 8.95 -17.22 2.38
CA LYS A 17 10.01 -18.21 2.61
C LYS A 17 11.10 -17.57 3.44
N ASN A 18 11.51 -18.23 4.52
CA ASN A 18 12.57 -17.78 5.43
C ASN A 18 12.38 -16.33 5.90
N GLY A 19 11.17 -15.97 6.35
CA GLY A 19 10.87 -14.62 6.85
C GLY A 19 10.82 -13.52 5.78
N SER A 20 10.82 -13.88 4.49
CA SER A 20 10.81 -12.90 3.39
C SER A 20 9.63 -13.10 2.45
N TRP A 21 9.07 -11.99 1.95
CA TRP A 21 8.09 -11.99 0.88
C TRP A 21 8.75 -12.27 -0.48
N LEU A 22 8.19 -13.24 -1.21
CA LEU A 22 8.58 -13.57 -2.56
C LEU A 22 7.37 -13.49 -3.49
N VAL A 23 7.63 -13.15 -4.75
CA VAL A 23 6.66 -13.21 -5.84
C VAL A 23 7.05 -14.35 -6.75
N THR A 24 6.14 -15.28 -6.99
CA THR A 24 6.36 -16.40 -7.92
C THR A 24 5.34 -16.32 -9.05
N SER A 25 5.68 -16.83 -10.23
CA SER A 25 4.72 -17.05 -11.31
C SER A 25 4.86 -18.46 -11.86
N THR A 26 4.01 -18.85 -12.79
CA THR A 26 4.15 -20.13 -13.48
C THR A 26 5.36 -20.18 -14.42
N GLN A 27 5.87 -19.03 -14.85
CA GLN A 27 6.97 -18.91 -15.81
C GLN A 27 8.32 -18.62 -15.16
N GLN A 28 8.31 -18.02 -13.97
CA GLN A 28 9.49 -17.61 -13.23
C GLN A 28 9.39 -18.17 -11.80
N GLY A 29 10.48 -18.76 -11.31
CA GLY A 29 10.57 -19.21 -9.93
C GLY A 29 10.35 -18.08 -8.92
N ALA A 30 10.37 -18.41 -7.63
CA ALA A 30 10.15 -17.41 -6.59
C ALA A 30 11.27 -16.36 -6.55
N LEU A 31 10.92 -15.10 -6.78
CA LEU A 31 11.83 -13.95 -6.75
C LEU A 31 11.54 -13.08 -5.52
N PRO A 32 12.54 -12.40 -4.95
CA PRO A 32 12.32 -11.43 -3.88
C PRO A 32 11.30 -10.35 -4.25
N LEU A 33 10.50 -9.93 -3.28
CA LEU A 33 9.65 -8.75 -3.42
C LEU A 33 10.54 -7.51 -3.67
N SER A 34 10.29 -6.83 -4.78
CA SER A 34 11.00 -5.64 -5.21
C SER A 34 10.08 -4.82 -6.11
N PHE A 35 10.50 -3.59 -6.44
CA PHE A 35 9.79 -2.73 -7.38
C PHE A 35 9.50 -3.43 -8.73
N ASN A 36 10.46 -4.19 -9.27
CA ASN A 36 10.32 -4.85 -10.57
C ASN A 36 9.40 -6.08 -10.52
N THR A 37 9.38 -6.79 -9.39
CA THR A 37 8.55 -8.00 -9.20
C THR A 37 7.14 -7.66 -8.72
N ALA A 38 6.93 -6.48 -8.14
CA ALA A 38 5.64 -5.99 -7.66
C ALA A 38 4.62 -5.72 -8.77
N VAL A 39 5.05 -5.56 -10.03
CA VAL A 39 4.13 -5.43 -11.18
C VAL A 39 3.17 -6.63 -11.25
N GLY A 40 3.67 -7.84 -10.93
CA GLY A 40 2.83 -9.04 -10.87
C GLY A 40 1.76 -8.97 -9.77
N LEU A 41 1.97 -8.17 -8.73
CA LEU A 41 1.07 -8.04 -7.59
C LEU A 41 0.01 -6.94 -7.78
N LEU A 42 0.08 -6.13 -8.84
CA LEU A 42 -0.90 -5.09 -9.13
C LEU A 42 -2.37 -5.56 -9.05
N PRO A 43 -2.74 -6.78 -9.49
CA PRO A 43 -4.13 -7.22 -9.37
C PRO A 43 -4.64 -7.37 -7.94
N LEU A 44 -3.77 -7.35 -6.91
CA LEU A 44 -4.22 -7.22 -5.53
C LEU A 44 -5.04 -5.94 -5.35
N LEU A 45 -4.63 -4.84 -6.00
CA LEU A 45 -5.29 -3.54 -5.89
C LEU A 45 -6.74 -3.54 -6.42
N GLU A 46 -7.09 -4.52 -7.28
CA GLU A 46 -8.47 -4.68 -7.80
C GLU A 46 -9.42 -5.27 -6.75
N ARG A 47 -8.89 -5.74 -5.63
CA ARG A 47 -9.64 -6.38 -4.54
C ARG A 47 -9.79 -5.41 -3.37
N PRO A 48 -10.86 -5.51 -2.56
CA PRO A 48 -10.95 -4.77 -1.31
C PRO A 48 -9.77 -5.11 -0.40
N ARG A 49 -9.08 -4.08 0.11
CA ARG A 49 -7.87 -4.24 0.92
C ARG A 49 -8.13 -5.11 2.16
N GLU A 50 -9.28 -4.92 2.80
CA GLU A 50 -9.68 -5.62 4.02
C GLU A 50 -9.82 -7.13 3.77
N THR A 51 -10.33 -7.52 2.59
CA THR A 51 -10.43 -8.93 2.21
C THR A 51 -9.05 -9.55 2.01
N VAL A 52 -8.13 -8.83 1.36
CA VAL A 52 -6.76 -9.32 1.16
C VAL A 52 -6.02 -9.44 2.48
N GLU A 53 -6.12 -8.43 3.35
CA GLU A 53 -5.51 -8.48 4.68
C GLU A 53 -6.07 -9.61 5.54
N ALA A 54 -7.39 -9.85 5.50
CA ALA A 54 -8.01 -10.96 6.22
C ALA A 54 -7.50 -12.33 5.72
N GLU A 55 -7.32 -12.49 4.41
CA GLU A 55 -6.73 -13.72 3.85
C GLU A 55 -5.27 -13.89 4.27
N VAL A 56 -4.50 -12.79 4.31
CA VAL A 56 -3.11 -12.83 4.79
C VAL A 56 -3.06 -13.20 6.26
N GLU A 57 -3.92 -12.62 7.10
CA GLU A 57 -3.96 -12.92 8.52
C GLU A 57 -4.41 -14.37 8.77
N ALA A 58 -5.40 -14.87 8.03
CA ALA A 58 -5.86 -16.27 8.13
C ALA A 58 -4.78 -17.30 7.78
N LEU A 59 -3.82 -16.90 6.94
CA LEU A 59 -2.70 -17.75 6.50
C LEU A 59 -1.41 -17.46 7.26
N ARG A 60 -1.42 -16.49 8.20
CA ARG A 60 -0.25 -16.01 8.91
C ARG A 60 0.34 -17.09 9.81
N THR A 61 1.66 -17.16 9.80
CA THR A 61 2.47 -17.99 10.71
C THR A 61 3.42 -17.09 11.50
N GLU A 62 4.08 -17.62 12.54
CA GLU A 62 5.07 -16.85 13.31
C GLU A 62 6.18 -16.25 12.44
N ASP A 63 6.55 -16.94 11.35
CA ASP A 63 7.59 -16.52 10.41
C ASP A 63 7.08 -15.59 9.29
N THR A 64 5.79 -15.22 9.30
CA THR A 64 5.22 -14.38 8.23
C THR A 64 5.59 -12.91 8.45
N PRO A 65 6.37 -12.29 7.54
CA PRO A 65 6.70 -10.87 7.63
C PRO A 65 5.46 -9.98 7.51
N ASP A 66 5.57 -8.74 7.95
CA ASP A 66 4.48 -7.77 7.91
C ASP A 66 3.99 -7.54 6.47
N PHE A 67 2.69 -7.65 6.26
CA PHE A 67 2.05 -7.40 4.97
C PHE A 67 2.14 -5.92 4.56
N ALA A 68 2.31 -5.00 5.52
CA ALA A 68 2.55 -3.58 5.24
C ALA A 68 3.76 -3.37 4.30
N GLN A 69 4.76 -4.27 4.32
CA GLN A 69 5.88 -4.24 3.37
C GLN A 69 5.41 -4.44 1.93
N VAL A 70 4.48 -5.38 1.71
CA VAL A 70 3.91 -5.68 0.38
C VAL A 70 3.10 -4.49 -0.12
N VAL A 71 2.19 -3.99 0.72
CA VAL A 71 1.39 -2.80 0.42
C VAL A 71 2.30 -1.64 0.02
N ARG A 72 3.34 -1.38 0.81
CA ARG A 72 4.29 -0.31 0.55
C ARG A 72 4.93 -0.45 -0.83
N VAL A 73 5.52 -1.59 -1.15
CA VAL A 73 6.21 -1.78 -2.43
C VAL A 73 5.25 -1.64 -3.60
N VAL A 74 4.05 -2.23 -3.53
CA VAL A 74 3.06 -2.19 -4.63
C VAL A 74 2.54 -0.76 -4.85
N VAL A 75 2.18 -0.07 -3.78
CA VAL A 75 1.65 1.30 -3.84
C VAL A 75 2.73 2.29 -4.28
N GLU A 76 3.93 2.21 -3.70
CA GLU A 76 5.07 3.07 -4.07
C GLU A 76 5.44 2.89 -5.55
N MET A 77 5.44 1.64 -6.02
CA MET A 77 5.69 1.32 -7.42
C MET A 77 4.68 1.99 -8.33
N GLU A 78 3.39 1.87 -8.01
CA GLU A 78 2.35 2.42 -8.87
C GLU A 78 2.31 3.95 -8.85
N LEU A 79 2.43 4.58 -7.67
CA LEU A 79 2.46 6.04 -7.57
C LEU A 79 3.68 6.66 -8.29
N THR A 80 4.74 5.88 -8.49
CA THR A 80 5.92 6.28 -9.27
C THR A 80 5.73 6.04 -10.76
N ALA A 81 5.12 4.91 -11.15
CA ALA A 81 4.88 4.55 -12.54
C ALA A 81 3.80 5.43 -13.20
N LEU A 82 2.86 5.93 -12.41
CA LEU A 82 1.77 6.81 -12.85
C LEU A 82 0.86 6.17 -13.91
N ALA A 83 0.62 4.85 -13.84
CA ALA A 83 -0.23 4.19 -14.81
C ALA A 83 -1.71 4.57 -14.58
N PRO A 84 -2.41 5.18 -15.55
CA PRO A 84 -3.72 5.79 -15.30
C PRO A 84 -4.79 4.87 -14.72
N TYR A 85 -4.71 3.57 -15.02
CA TYR A 85 -5.64 2.56 -14.51
C TYR A 85 -5.36 2.18 -13.05
N TRP A 86 -4.09 2.06 -12.67
CA TRP A 86 -3.66 1.49 -11.41
C TRP A 86 -3.52 2.54 -10.31
N VAL A 87 -3.11 3.78 -10.63
CA VAL A 87 -3.00 4.88 -9.66
C VAL A 87 -4.27 5.06 -8.81
N PRO A 88 -5.50 5.12 -9.37
CA PRO A 88 -6.70 5.25 -8.54
C PRO A 88 -6.83 4.11 -7.52
N LEU A 89 -6.55 2.87 -7.94
CA LEU A 89 -6.62 1.69 -7.07
C LEU A 89 -5.54 1.71 -5.99
N ALA A 90 -4.33 2.14 -6.32
CA ALA A 90 -3.24 2.32 -5.35
C ALA A 90 -3.59 3.41 -4.31
N VAL A 91 -4.21 4.51 -4.74
CA VAL A 91 -4.67 5.57 -3.84
C VAL A 91 -5.83 5.09 -2.96
N ASP A 92 -6.76 4.29 -3.50
CA ASP A 92 -7.84 3.66 -2.72
C ASP A 92 -7.30 2.71 -1.65
N TRP A 93 -6.13 2.11 -1.89
CA TRP A 93 -5.49 1.22 -0.93
C TRP A 93 -4.80 1.94 0.23
N ILE A 94 -4.45 3.23 0.13
CA ILE A 94 -3.70 3.93 1.19
C ILE A 94 -4.62 4.25 2.38
N ARG A 95 -4.21 3.85 3.58
CA ARG A 95 -4.85 4.26 4.84
C ARG A 95 -4.23 5.55 5.38
N VAL A 96 -4.98 6.24 6.25
CA VAL A 96 -4.61 7.56 6.77
C VAL A 96 -3.28 7.53 7.54
N GLU A 97 -3.04 6.46 8.28
CA GLU A 97 -1.83 6.19 9.05
C GLU A 97 -0.59 5.92 8.17
N GLU A 98 -0.78 5.54 6.90
CA GLU A 98 0.31 5.27 5.96
C GLU A 98 0.64 6.48 5.08
N VAL A 99 -0.22 7.50 5.07
CA VAL A 99 0.00 8.74 4.30
C VAL A 99 1.39 9.35 4.53
N PRO A 100 1.97 9.38 5.75
CA PRO A 100 3.33 9.89 5.95
C PRO A 100 4.40 9.16 5.11
N VAL A 101 4.21 7.87 4.82
CA VAL A 101 5.13 7.08 3.98
C VAL A 101 5.05 7.51 2.51
N PHE A 102 3.88 7.92 2.05
CA PHE A 102 3.61 8.26 0.65
C PHE A 102 3.43 9.76 0.40
N GLU A 103 3.61 10.63 1.40
CA GLU A 103 3.24 12.04 1.32
C GLU A 103 3.86 12.74 0.09
N GLY A 104 5.15 12.53 -0.14
CA GLY A 104 5.85 13.11 -1.29
C GLY A 104 5.25 12.70 -2.63
N LEU A 105 4.90 11.42 -2.78
CA LEU A 105 4.28 10.87 -3.99
C LEU A 105 2.85 11.38 -4.16
N LEU A 106 2.05 11.45 -3.09
CA LEU A 106 0.68 11.98 -3.11
C LEU A 106 0.64 13.48 -3.42
N VAL A 107 1.65 14.24 -2.98
CA VAL A 107 1.81 15.66 -3.34
C VAL A 107 2.20 15.79 -4.82
N ALA A 108 3.18 15.02 -5.29
CA ALA A 108 3.57 15.00 -6.70
C ALA A 108 2.40 14.62 -7.62
N LEU A 109 1.57 13.66 -7.19
CA LEU A 109 0.41 13.17 -7.95
C LEU A 109 -0.55 14.29 -8.37
N GLN A 110 -0.69 15.32 -7.54
CA GLN A 110 -1.58 16.46 -7.80
C GLN A 110 -1.13 17.32 -8.99
N GLN A 111 0.15 17.27 -9.34
CA GLN A 111 0.75 18.07 -10.40
C GLN A 111 0.59 17.44 -11.79
N TYR A 112 0.36 16.12 -11.87
CA TYR A 112 0.24 15.42 -13.15
C TYR A 112 -1.14 15.58 -13.77
N ARG A 113 -1.19 16.25 -14.93
CA ARG A 113 -2.45 16.56 -15.64
C ARG A 113 -3.16 15.34 -16.23
N HIS A 114 -2.41 14.26 -16.53
CA HIS A 114 -2.96 13.03 -17.09
C HIS A 114 -3.63 12.14 -16.03
N ILE A 115 -3.41 12.42 -14.74
CA ILE A 115 -4.12 11.76 -13.65
C ILE A 115 -5.51 12.38 -13.49
N SER A 116 -6.51 11.51 -13.35
CA SER A 116 -7.91 11.93 -13.27
C SER A 116 -8.11 12.94 -12.12
N GLN A 117 -9.04 13.88 -12.33
CA GLN A 117 -9.37 14.88 -11.30
C GLN A 117 -9.87 14.21 -10.02
N ARG A 118 -10.64 13.12 -10.14
CA ARG A 118 -11.13 12.32 -9.01
C ARG A 118 -9.97 11.80 -8.16
N THR A 119 -8.99 11.17 -8.78
CA THR A 119 -7.82 10.60 -8.09
C THR A 119 -7.00 11.68 -7.38
N ARG A 120 -6.79 12.85 -8.02
CA ARG A 120 -6.10 13.98 -7.39
C ARG A 120 -6.85 14.53 -6.18
N HIS A 121 -8.18 14.65 -6.26
CA HIS A 121 -9.01 15.06 -5.12
C HIS A 121 -8.96 14.04 -3.97
N GLN A 122 -8.93 12.76 -4.29
CA GLN A 122 -8.81 11.70 -3.29
C GLN A 122 -7.46 11.73 -2.57
N ALA A 123 -6.35 11.84 -3.30
CA ALA A 123 -5.03 12.02 -2.72
C ALA A 123 -4.98 13.26 -1.80
N LYS A 124 -5.59 14.37 -2.23
CA LYS A 124 -5.71 15.59 -1.41
C LYS A 124 -6.53 15.36 -0.14
N ARG A 125 -7.61 14.57 -0.20
CA ARG A 125 -8.42 14.22 0.98
C ARG A 125 -7.63 13.37 1.97
N LEU A 126 -6.85 12.41 1.50
CA LEU A 126 -5.97 11.58 2.34
C LEU A 126 -4.91 12.44 3.06
N LEU A 127 -4.23 13.32 2.33
CA LEU A 127 -3.26 14.25 2.90
C LEU A 127 -3.87 15.15 3.99
N LYS A 128 -5.09 15.64 3.76
CA LYS A 128 -5.82 16.43 4.77
C LYS A 128 -6.16 15.57 6.00
N ALA A 129 -6.74 14.39 5.80
CA ALA A 129 -7.15 13.51 6.89
C ALA A 129 -5.96 13.10 7.78
N SER A 130 -4.79 12.83 7.19
CA SER A 130 -3.56 12.52 7.93
C SER A 130 -3.10 13.69 8.80
N ARG A 131 -3.13 14.92 8.27
CA ARG A 131 -2.80 16.13 9.05
C ARG A 131 -3.77 16.36 10.21
N ASP A 132 -5.06 16.18 9.96
CA ASP A 132 -6.11 16.34 10.97
C ASP A 132 -5.93 15.28 12.09
N ALA A 133 -5.57 14.05 11.73
CA ALA A 133 -5.26 12.97 12.68
C ALA A 133 -4.00 13.26 13.52
N MET A 134 -2.92 13.75 12.89
CA MET A 134 -1.69 14.14 13.60
C MET A 134 -1.92 15.32 14.55
N ALA A 135 -2.70 16.33 14.13
CA ALA A 135 -3.05 17.48 14.97
C ALA A 135 -3.91 17.08 16.18
N SER A 136 -4.74 16.05 16.04
CA SER A 136 -5.57 15.52 17.14
C SER A 136 -4.78 14.67 18.15
N THR A 137 -3.58 14.21 17.77
CA THR A 137 -2.70 13.36 18.60
C THR A 137 -1.65 14.18 19.40
N ASP A 138 -1.58 15.50 19.22
CA ASP A 138 -0.74 16.42 20.01
C ASP A 138 -1.56 17.12 21.12
N PRO A 139 -1.70 16.53 22.33
CA PRO A 139 -2.31 17.21 23.46
C PRO A 139 -1.25 18.14 24.05
N ARG A 140 -0.97 19.28 23.42
CA ARG A 140 -0.19 20.30 24.11
C ARG A 140 -0.94 20.68 25.39
N PRO A 141 -0.32 20.55 26.59
CA PRO A 141 -0.95 21.06 27.79
C PRO A 141 -1.15 22.56 27.59
N ARG A 142 -2.40 23.01 27.70
CA ARG A 142 -2.69 24.43 27.80
C ARG A 142 -1.98 24.91 29.05
N THR A 143 -0.89 25.65 28.90
CA THR A 143 -0.24 26.33 30.01
C THR A 143 -1.30 27.19 30.69
N PRO A 144 -1.57 27.01 31.99
CA PRO A 144 -2.52 27.87 32.69
C PRO A 144 -1.99 29.30 32.68
N PRO A 145 -2.87 30.31 32.64
CA PRO A 145 -2.44 31.71 32.65
C PRO A 145 -1.69 32.02 33.95
N PRO A 146 -0.69 32.92 33.91
CA PRO A 146 0.00 33.37 35.11
C PRO A 146 -1.00 34.01 36.08
N ALA A 147 -0.82 33.68 37.36
CA ALA A 147 -1.62 34.17 38.49
C ALA A 147 -1.44 35.68 38.73
#